data_AF-A0A2N7JWW1-F1
#
_entry.id   AF-A0A2N7JWW1-F1
#
_cell.length_a   1.000
_cell.length_b   1.000
_cell.length_c   1.000
_cell.angle_alpha   90.00
_cell.angle_beta   90.00
_cell.angle_gamma   90.00
#
_symmetry.space_group_name_H-M   'P 1'
#
loop_
_entity.id
_entity.type
_entity.pdbx_description
1 polymer ?
#
loop_
_entity_poly.entity_id
_entity_poly.type
_entity_poly.pdbx_seq_one_letter_code
_entity_poly.pdbx_strand_id
1 'polypeptide(L)'
;MIDLVIKAGVLLLVAGGFPYVVLNIYLSIKLRKRKYEIIHSTVNCAPPKFRERAKFILESNISWIFASSTSHILYAYLILRYAWRIPKAEIQEWRQSIQSIYGSDYPIYRLSTLLANVWLTGLPVLLLIALRG
;
A
#
# COMPACT_ATOMS: atom_id res chain seq x y z
N MET A 1 15.64 25.69 -9.44
CA MET A 1 14.35 24.94 -9.46
C MET A 1 14.55 23.45 -9.19
N ILE A 2 15.45 22.77 -9.91
CA ILE A 2 15.73 21.34 -9.71
C ILE A 2 16.17 21.01 -8.27
N ASP A 3 17.03 21.83 -7.66
CA ASP A 3 17.49 21.58 -6.28
C ASP A 3 16.36 21.69 -5.25
N LEU A 4 15.35 22.53 -5.51
CA LEU A 4 14.16 22.62 -4.66
C LEU A 4 13.31 21.35 -4.78
N VAL A 5 13.14 20.83 -6.00
CA VAL A 5 12.44 19.56 -6.28
C VAL A 5 13.15 18.40 -5.57
N ILE A 6 14.49 18.37 -5.62
CA ILE A 6 15.29 17.35 -4.94
C ILE A 6 15.10 17.43 -3.42
N LYS A 7 15.23 18.61 -2.83
CA LYS A 7 15.03 18.80 -1.37
C LYS A 7 13.62 18.39 -0.92
N ALA A 8 12.59 18.81 -1.67
CA ALA A 8 11.21 18.43 -1.38
C ALA A 8 11.01 16.91 -1.50
N GLY A 9 11.56 16.27 -2.54
CA GLY A 9 11.47 14.83 -2.73
C GLY A 9 12.14 14.02 -1.63
N VAL A 10 13.34 14.42 -1.21
CA VAL A 10 14.04 13.80 -0.08
C VAL A 10 13.22 13.95 1.21
N LEU A 11 12.62 15.12 1.44
CA LEU A 11 11.73 15.34 2.58
C LEU A 11 10.54 14.38 2.55
N LEU A 12 9.87 14.21 1.40
CA LEU A 12 8.75 13.27 1.25
C LEU A 12 9.20 11.81 1.49
N LEU A 13 10.40 11.44 1.04
CA LEU A 13 10.95 10.11 1.28
C LEU A 13 11.16 9.83 2.76
N VAL A 14 11.75 10.77 3.49
CA VAL A 14 12.05 10.60 4.93
C VAL A 14 10.78 10.72 5.77
N ALA A 15 10.00 11.78 5.57
CA ALA A 15 8.79 12.06 6.34
C ALA A 15 7.65 11.07 6.04
N GLY A 16 7.59 10.52 4.82
CA GLY A 16 6.66 9.44 4.48
C GLY A 16 7.18 8.08 4.93
N GLY A 17 8.43 7.75 4.57
CA GLY A 17 9.00 6.41 4.71
C GLY A 17 9.22 5.98 6.15
N PHE A 18 9.81 6.84 7.00
CA PHE A 18 10.12 6.45 8.38
C PHE A 18 8.85 6.22 9.22
N PRO A 19 7.87 7.15 9.26
CA PRO A 19 6.61 6.91 9.97
C PRO A 19 5.80 5.75 9.40
N TYR A 20 5.85 5.54 8.07
CA TYR A 20 5.24 4.38 7.43
C TYR A 20 5.81 3.06 7.99
N VAL A 21 7.14 2.92 8.06
CA VAL A 21 7.79 1.71 8.59
C VAL A 21 7.38 1.46 10.04
N VAL A 22 7.39 2.50 10.87
CA VAL A 22 6.96 2.41 12.28
C VAL A 22 5.52 1.93 12.40
N LEU A 23 4.59 2.53 11.65
CA LEU A 23 3.18 2.13 11.68
C LEU A 23 2.95 0.73 11.10
N ASN A 24 3.70 0.35 10.07
CA ASN A 24 3.61 -0.98 9.48
C ASN A 24 4.05 -2.06 10.49
N ILE A 25 5.15 -1.83 11.21
CA ILE A 25 5.61 -2.71 12.30
C ILE A 25 4.57 -2.76 13.42
N TYR A 26 4.07 -1.60 13.86
CA TYR A 26 3.04 -1.50 14.89
C TYR A 26 1.79 -2.33 14.54
N LEU A 27 1.24 -2.14 13.33
CA LEU A 27 0.07 -2.89 12.86
C LEU A 27 0.37 -4.39 12.73
N SER A 28 1.56 -4.74 12.24
CA SER A 28 1.98 -6.14 12.10
C SER A 28 2.04 -6.87 13.44
N ILE A 29 2.50 -6.19 14.49
CA ILE A 29 2.53 -6.73 15.86
C ILE A 29 1.12 -6.79 16.44
N LYS A 30 0.38 -5.68 16.37
CA LYS A 30 -0.98 -5.56 16.95
C LYS A 30 -1.94 -6.59 16.36
N LEU A 31 -1.91 -6.77 15.04
CA LEU A 31 -2.82 -7.66 14.31
C LEU A 31 -2.26 -9.06 14.12
N ARG A 32 -1.10 -9.39 14.70
CA ARG A 32 -0.40 -10.67 14.51
C ARG A 32 -1.31 -11.89 14.73
N LYS A 33 -2.17 -11.84 15.77
CA LYS A 33 -3.09 -12.94 16.11
C LYS A 33 -4.17 -13.17 15.05
N ARG A 34 -4.57 -12.12 14.32
CA ARG A 34 -5.58 -12.13 13.26
C ARG A 34 -4.98 -12.09 11.85
N LYS A 35 -3.66 -12.26 11.72
CA LYS A 35 -2.94 -12.16 10.43
C LYS A 35 -3.60 -12.98 9.33
N TYR A 36 -3.76 -14.29 9.54
CA TYR A 36 -4.29 -15.19 8.52
C TYR A 36 -5.78 -14.93 8.25
N GLU A 37 -6.56 -14.60 9.28
CA GLU A 37 -7.96 -14.20 9.14
C GLU A 37 -8.10 -12.98 8.21
N ILE A 38 -7.30 -11.94 8.45
CA ILE A 38 -7.32 -10.72 7.65
C ILE A 38 -6.83 -11.00 6.22
N ILE A 39 -5.77 -11.79 6.06
CA ILE A 39 -5.26 -12.19 4.73
C ILE A 39 -6.34 -12.92 3.95
N HIS A 40 -6.91 -14.00 4.50
CA HIS A 40 -7.93 -14.79 3.81
C HIS A 40 -9.17 -13.96 3.49
N SER A 41 -9.64 -13.13 4.43
CA SER A 41 -10.78 -12.24 4.20
C SER A 41 -10.49 -11.23 3.07
N THR A 42 -9.27 -10.66 3.06
CA THR A 42 -8.85 -9.71 2.02
C THR A 42 -8.77 -10.37 0.65
N VAL A 43 -8.28 -11.62 0.58
CA VAL A 43 -8.21 -12.41 -0.66
C VAL A 43 -9.61 -12.77 -1.15
N ASN A 44 -10.49 -13.23 -0.27
CA ASN A 44 -11.84 -13.65 -0.64
C ASN A 44 -12.67 -12.52 -1.25
N CYS A 45 -12.48 -11.29 -0.74
CA CYS A 45 -13.12 -10.08 -1.27
C CYS A 45 -12.36 -9.44 -2.45
N ALA A 46 -11.22 -10.01 -2.88
CA ALA A 46 -10.47 -9.47 -4.01
C ALA A 46 -11.21 -9.72 -5.34
N PRO A 47 -11.01 -8.84 -6.35
CA PRO A 47 -11.54 -9.03 -7.69
C PRO A 47 -11.21 -10.42 -8.24
N PRO A 48 -12.18 -11.16 -8.83
CA PRO A 48 -11.97 -12.54 -9.25
C PRO A 48 -10.74 -12.74 -10.16
N LYS A 49 -10.50 -11.79 -11.08
CA LYS A 49 -9.36 -11.81 -12.01
C LYS A 49 -8.00 -11.66 -11.32
N PHE A 50 -7.97 -11.15 -10.10
CA PHE A 50 -6.74 -10.84 -9.36
C PHE A 50 -6.60 -11.67 -8.07
N ARG A 51 -7.61 -12.46 -7.70
CA ARG A 51 -7.68 -13.17 -6.41
C ARG A 51 -6.47 -14.07 -6.14
N GLU A 52 -6.10 -14.92 -7.09
CA GLU A 52 -4.91 -15.80 -6.99
C GLU A 52 -3.62 -14.99 -6.77
N ARG A 53 -3.50 -13.85 -7.49
CA ARG A 53 -2.32 -12.98 -7.36
C ARG A 53 -2.32 -12.23 -6.03
N ALA A 54 -3.48 -11.77 -5.57
CA ALA A 54 -3.64 -11.15 -4.26
C ALA A 54 -3.24 -12.13 -3.15
N LYS A 55 -3.67 -13.40 -3.25
CA LYS A 55 -3.27 -14.47 -2.32
C LYS A 55 -1.77 -14.65 -2.29
N PHE A 56 -1.15 -14.82 -3.46
CA PHE A 56 0.30 -14.95 -3.57
C PHE A 56 1.03 -13.75 -2.95
N ILE A 57 0.61 -12.52 -3.26
CA ILE A 57 1.24 -11.30 -2.71
C ILE A 57 1.08 -11.27 -1.17
N LEU A 58 -0.10 -11.51 -0.64
CA LEU A 58 -0.37 -11.45 0.80
C LEU A 58 0.37 -12.53 1.60
N GLU A 59 0.51 -13.74 1.05
CA GLU A 59 1.16 -14.87 1.72
C GLU A 59 2.70 -14.83 1.60
N SER A 60 3.24 -14.36 0.47
CA SER A 60 4.69 -14.34 0.21
C SER A 60 5.41 -13.09 0.73
N ASN A 61 4.69 -12.00 0.99
CA ASN A 61 5.32 -10.76 1.46
C ASN A 61 5.62 -10.79 2.96
N ILE A 62 6.84 -10.39 3.33
CA ILE A 62 7.25 -10.21 4.72
C ILE A 62 6.34 -9.20 5.43
N SER A 63 5.96 -8.11 4.74
CA SER A 63 4.95 -7.15 5.22
C SER A 63 3.59 -7.44 4.59
N TRP A 64 2.82 -8.30 5.25
CA TRP A 64 1.44 -8.61 4.84
C TRP A 64 0.50 -7.39 4.98
N ILE A 65 0.79 -6.46 5.89
CA ILE A 65 0.07 -5.17 6.02
C ILE A 65 0.25 -4.35 4.75
N PHE A 66 1.49 -4.20 4.25
CA PHE A 66 1.75 -3.52 3.00
C PHE A 66 1.06 -4.20 1.83
N ALA A 67 1.19 -5.52 1.72
CA ALA A 67 0.52 -6.29 0.68
C ALA A 67 -1.01 -6.11 0.68
N SER A 68 -1.64 -6.02 1.85
CA SER A 68 -3.08 -5.76 1.94
C SER A 68 -3.48 -4.38 1.41
N SER A 69 -2.57 -3.41 1.43
CA SER A 69 -2.79 -2.05 0.92
C SER A 69 -2.66 -1.90 -0.60
N THR A 70 -2.48 -3.01 -1.34
CA THR A 70 -2.38 -3.02 -2.80
C THR A 70 -3.55 -2.27 -3.47
N SER A 71 -4.77 -2.36 -2.94
CA SER A 71 -5.89 -1.64 -3.53
C SER A 71 -5.86 -0.12 -3.23
N HIS A 72 -5.16 0.33 -2.19
CA HIS A 72 -5.11 1.71 -1.69
C HIS A 72 -3.83 2.47 -2.08
N ILE A 73 -2.77 1.78 -2.51
CA ILE A 73 -1.56 2.40 -3.05
C ILE A 73 -1.82 2.89 -4.48
N LEU A 74 -1.41 4.13 -4.79
CA LEU A 74 -1.65 4.78 -6.08
C LEU A 74 -1.10 3.97 -7.25
N TYR A 75 0.19 3.59 -7.19
CA TYR A 75 0.83 2.82 -8.26
C TYR A 75 0.18 1.45 -8.45
N ALA A 76 -0.17 0.77 -7.35
CA ALA A 76 -0.84 -0.51 -7.41
C ALA A 76 -2.28 -0.38 -7.97
N TYR A 77 -3.00 0.68 -7.61
CA TYR A 77 -4.29 1.02 -8.23
C TYR A 77 -4.17 1.18 -9.75
N LEU A 78 -3.16 1.90 -10.24
CA LEU A 78 -2.94 2.07 -11.68
C LEU A 78 -2.67 0.73 -12.37
N ILE A 79 -1.84 -0.14 -11.75
CA ILE A 79 -1.57 -1.49 -12.26
C ILE A 79 -2.86 -2.32 -12.30
N LEU A 80 -3.64 -2.34 -11.22
CA LEU A 80 -4.91 -3.06 -11.15
C LEU A 80 -5.89 -2.58 -12.22
N ARG A 81 -5.99 -1.25 -12.42
CA ARG A 81 -6.94 -0.66 -13.36
C ARG A 81 -6.54 -0.88 -14.81
N TYR A 82 -5.27 -0.65 -15.16
CA TYR A 82 -4.83 -0.59 -16.55
C TYR A 82 -4.14 -1.87 -17.03
N ALA A 83 -3.26 -2.47 -16.21
CA ALA A 83 -2.60 -3.73 -16.60
C ALA A 83 -3.55 -4.92 -16.43
N TRP A 84 -4.25 -5.00 -15.31
CA TRP A 84 -5.17 -6.10 -15.01
C TRP A 84 -6.62 -5.85 -15.48
N ARG A 85 -6.89 -4.66 -16.02
CA ARG A 85 -8.21 -4.27 -16.58
C ARG A 85 -9.37 -4.49 -15.60
N ILE A 86 -9.13 -4.29 -14.30
CA ILE A 86 -10.15 -4.46 -13.26
C ILE A 86 -11.06 -3.23 -13.25
N PRO A 87 -12.40 -3.40 -13.24
CA PRO A 87 -13.35 -2.32 -13.05
C PRO A 87 -13.09 -1.48 -11.80
N LYS A 88 -13.25 -0.16 -11.91
CA LYS A 88 -13.13 0.75 -10.76
C LYS A 88 -14.09 0.36 -9.63
N ALA A 89 -15.29 -0.11 -9.97
CA ALA A 89 -16.29 -0.58 -9.02
C ALA A 89 -15.77 -1.75 -8.17
N GLU A 90 -15.21 -2.80 -8.80
CA GLU A 90 -14.64 -3.95 -8.09
C GLU A 90 -13.48 -3.55 -7.17
N ILE A 91 -12.61 -2.62 -7.61
CA ILE A 91 -11.52 -2.13 -6.76
C ILE A 91 -12.07 -1.35 -5.56
N GLN A 92 -13.13 -0.56 -5.77
CA GLN A 92 -13.75 0.22 -4.70
C GLN A 92 -14.47 -0.67 -3.70
N GLU A 93 -15.16 -1.70 -4.16
CA GLU A 93 -15.79 -2.72 -3.31
C GLU A 93 -14.73 -3.47 -2.48
N TRP A 94 -13.59 -3.81 -3.09
CA TRP A 94 -12.48 -4.42 -2.38
C TRP A 94 -11.92 -3.51 -1.28
N ARG A 95 -11.77 -2.20 -1.55
CA ARG A 95 -11.36 -1.20 -0.54
C ARG A 95 -12.34 -1.10 0.62
N GLN A 96 -13.64 -1.11 0.33
CA GLN A 96 -14.70 -1.06 1.35
C GLN A 96 -14.69 -2.35 2.21
N SER A 97 -14.47 -3.50 1.57
CA SER A 97 -14.31 -4.78 2.27
C SER A 97 -13.10 -4.76 3.20
N ILE A 98 -11.95 -4.26 2.73
CA ILE A 98 -10.75 -4.08 3.56
C ILE A 98 -11.04 -3.16 4.75
N GLN A 99 -11.77 -2.06 4.54
CA GLN A 99 -12.19 -1.19 5.64
C GLN A 99 -13.01 -1.94 6.69
N SER A 100 -13.96 -2.78 6.27
CA SER A 100 -14.75 -3.60 7.19
C SER A 100 -13.90 -4.65 7.92
N ILE A 101 -12.94 -5.27 7.24
CA ILE A 101 -12.05 -6.30 7.82
C ILE A 101 -11.17 -5.72 8.92
N TYR A 102 -10.59 -4.54 8.69
CA TYR A 102 -9.75 -3.86 9.66
C TYR A 102 -10.55 -3.20 10.79
N GLY A 103 -11.82 -2.88 10.57
CA GLY A 103 -12.71 -2.35 11.61
C GLY A 103 -12.13 -1.11 12.30
N SER A 104 -12.01 -1.17 13.63
CA SER A 104 -11.47 -0.07 14.46
C SER A 104 -9.99 0.25 14.18
N ASP A 105 -9.23 -0.67 13.60
CA ASP A 105 -7.83 -0.46 13.21
C ASP A 105 -7.68 0.21 11.84
N TYR A 106 -8.77 0.36 11.08
CA TYR A 106 -8.74 0.95 9.74
C TYR A 106 -8.19 2.38 9.68
N PRO A 107 -8.45 3.30 10.65
CA PRO A 107 -7.88 4.64 10.61
C PRO A 107 -6.34 4.63 10.64
N ILE A 108 -5.75 3.78 11.48
CA ILE A 108 -4.29 3.63 11.59
C ILE A 108 -3.73 2.99 10.32
N TYR A 109 -4.40 1.96 9.81
CA TYR A 109 -4.07 1.34 8.53
C TYR A 109 -4.11 2.32 7.35
N ARG A 110 -5.15 3.15 7.28
CA ARG A 110 -5.33 4.18 6.25
C ARG A 110 -4.23 5.24 6.34
N LEU A 111 -3.87 5.67 7.55
CA LEU A 111 -2.74 6.58 7.77
C LEU A 111 -1.43 5.96 7.29
N SER A 112 -1.17 4.71 7.64
CA SER A 112 0.01 3.96 7.17
C SER A 112 0.06 3.91 5.64
N THR A 113 -1.07 3.64 4.98
CA THR A 113 -1.13 3.58 3.52
C THR A 113 -0.96 4.97 2.87
N LEU A 114 -1.46 6.03 3.51
CA LEU A 114 -1.24 7.40 3.05
C LEU A 114 0.26 7.74 3.10
N LEU A 115 0.93 7.39 4.18
CA LEU A 115 2.39 7.57 4.32
C LEU A 115 3.17 6.75 3.30
N ALA A 116 2.72 5.52 3.00
CA ALA A 116 3.28 4.72 1.92
C ALA A 116 3.15 5.42 0.56
N ASN A 117 1.99 6.03 0.27
CA ASN A 117 1.80 6.80 -0.96
C ASN A 117 2.73 8.03 -1.00
N VAL A 118 2.84 8.79 0.09
CA VAL A 118 3.77 9.94 0.20
C VAL A 118 5.21 9.49 -0.06
N TRP A 119 5.63 8.40 0.58
CA TRP A 119 6.95 7.82 0.39
C TRP A 119 7.18 7.42 -1.07
N LEU A 120 6.26 6.68 -1.68
CA LEU A 120 6.37 6.24 -3.08
C LEU A 120 6.33 7.40 -4.08
N THR A 121 5.65 8.51 -3.79
CA THR A 121 5.69 9.73 -4.64
C THR A 121 7.04 10.42 -4.61
N GLY A 122 7.88 10.16 -3.60
CA GLY A 122 9.26 10.64 -3.55
C GLY A 122 10.23 9.83 -4.43
N LEU A 123 9.88 8.63 -4.88
CA LEU A 123 10.77 7.76 -5.66
C LEU A 123 11.27 8.37 -6.99
N PRO A 124 10.45 9.07 -7.79
CA PRO A 124 10.93 9.70 -9.02
C PRO A 124 12.07 10.71 -8.80
N VAL A 125 12.16 11.29 -7.59
CA VAL A 125 13.24 12.23 -7.26
C VAL A 125 14.59 11.51 -7.14
N LEU A 126 14.61 10.26 -6.69
CA LEU A 126 15.84 9.46 -6.67
C LEU A 126 16.38 9.21 -8.08
N LEU A 127 15.48 9.00 -9.06
CA LEU A 127 15.88 8.87 -10.47
C LEU A 127 16.48 10.18 -10.99
N LEU A 128 15.89 11.33 -10.63
CA LEU A 128 16.44 12.64 -11.01
C LEU A 128 17.83 12.89 -10.41
N ILE A 129 18.08 12.44 -9.17
CA ILE A 129 19.40 12.53 -8.54
C ILE A 129 20.39 11.60 -9.28
N ALA A 130 20.01 10.35 -9.53
CA ALA A 130 20.86 9.36 -10.17
C ALA A 130 21.25 9.71 -11.62
N LEU A 131 20.34 10.33 -12.38
CA LEU A 131 20.60 10.76 -13.77
C LEU A 131 21.40 12.07 -13.87
N ARG A 132 21.64 12.76 -12.76
CA ARG A 132 22.39 14.03 -12.71
C ARG A 132 23.85 13.84 -12.25
N GLY A 133 24.16 12.70 -11.63
CA GLY A 133 25.53 12.27 -11.33
C GLY A 133 26.21 11.71 -12.56
#